data_AF-A0A1F4CWM1-F1
#
_entry.id   AF-A0A1F4CWM1-F1
#
_cell.length_a   1.000
_cell.length_b   1.000
_cell.length_c   1.000
_cell.angle_alpha   90.00
_cell.angle_beta   90.00
_cell.angle_gamma   90.00
#
_symmetry.space_group_name_H-M   'P 1'
#
loop_
_entity.id
_entity.type
_entity.pdbx_description
1 polymer ?
#
loop_
_entity_poly.entity_id
_entity_poly.type
_entity_poly.pdbx_seq_one_letter_code
_entity_poly.pdbx_strand_id
1 'polypeptide(L)'
;MTAVDLACAIPNNVGLAQKPELRRSLEWFGVEFRKWWFDCGPAGVRDNEVYLRTPVGVDALGWARYGFVPLSQYRWGVFQAHEKPGRLALFGDIAGRPVWQTLPQAHRDYVRKLLVTQGDTEPGSVEQSRQLALTAPSLYDLRNLLQFSVEEGRHLWAMVHLLFEHVGAGARDDAEGLLARRSGSAGNARILDAFNNPLQDWLSYFMWCFLADRDGKYQLLSVSESGFDPLARSTQFMLTEEAHHMFIGEDGLRRVIQRTLDLMREHDTDDVAPHGGINLATIQRFFNFWAPRIYDLFGSDESPRAADAFFAGIKGRSHESNYDEHVRLDEGTVSVERRSPDASGGFVAVQVPMKDALNGVMRQAYLREVTMLMRRWNKMLARAGAGPEFRLPSQRFNRNFGVYAGQRFSPQGDPVDEAVFAARRGVWLPTEEDRAHLRAVQQPVLGRGRVAGWLAPPARGINSLPALDFDYVRL
;
A
#
# COMPACT_ATOMS: atom_id res chain seq x y z
N MET A 1 17.22 -22.68 -14.05
CA MET A 1 16.36 -22.14 -12.99
C MET A 1 17.06 -22.35 -11.67
N THR A 2 17.23 -21.30 -10.87
CA THR A 2 17.84 -21.41 -9.54
C THR A 2 16.78 -21.92 -8.58
N ALA A 3 16.99 -23.11 -8.01
CA ALA A 3 16.12 -23.62 -6.96
C ALA A 3 16.16 -22.67 -5.74
N VAL A 4 15.05 -22.59 -5.00
CA VAL A 4 15.03 -21.81 -3.75
C VAL A 4 15.97 -22.45 -2.73
N ASP A 5 16.92 -21.67 -2.22
CA ASP A 5 17.79 -22.04 -1.12
C ASP A 5 17.16 -21.60 0.20
N LEU A 6 16.62 -22.56 0.95
CA LEU A 6 16.06 -22.37 2.28
C LEU A 6 17.05 -22.70 3.41
N ALA A 7 18.23 -23.23 3.08
CA ALA A 7 19.23 -23.66 4.06
C ALA A 7 20.16 -22.51 4.48
N CYS A 8 20.38 -21.53 3.61
CA CYS A 8 21.19 -20.35 3.91
C CYS A 8 20.49 -19.37 4.88
N ALA A 9 21.24 -18.55 5.62
CA ALA A 9 20.67 -17.64 6.62
C ALA A 9 19.55 -16.71 6.07
N ILE A 10 19.68 -16.28 4.81
CA ILE A 10 18.73 -15.44 4.09
C ILE A 10 18.09 -16.28 2.97
N PRO A 11 16.88 -16.85 3.18
CA PRO A 11 16.19 -17.63 2.16
C PRO A 11 16.12 -16.89 0.82
N ASN A 12 16.47 -17.53 -0.29
CA ASN A 12 16.49 -16.82 -1.58
C ASN A 12 16.43 -17.73 -2.81
N ASN A 13 16.15 -17.14 -3.97
CA ASN A 13 16.30 -17.79 -5.28
C ASN A 13 17.17 -16.99 -6.27
N VAL A 14 18.00 -16.08 -5.75
CA VAL A 14 18.84 -15.15 -6.55
C VAL A 14 20.32 -15.56 -6.60
N GLY A 15 20.63 -16.75 -6.06
CA GLY A 15 21.97 -17.34 -6.10
C GLY A 15 22.95 -16.70 -5.11
N LEU A 16 22.50 -16.33 -3.91
CA LEU A 16 23.37 -15.68 -2.92
C LEU A 16 24.59 -16.53 -2.53
N ALA A 17 24.47 -17.87 -2.56
CA ALA A 17 25.57 -18.77 -2.26
C ALA A 17 26.76 -18.61 -3.22
N GLN A 18 26.51 -18.17 -4.46
CA GLN A 18 27.52 -17.93 -5.48
C GLN A 18 28.01 -16.46 -5.51
N LYS A 19 27.45 -15.58 -4.67
CA LYS A 19 27.72 -14.13 -4.64
C LYS A 19 28.19 -13.69 -3.23
N PRO A 20 29.43 -14.02 -2.81
CA PRO A 20 29.89 -13.82 -1.44
C PRO A 20 29.91 -12.35 -0.98
N GLU A 21 30.14 -11.40 -1.90
CA GLU A 21 30.13 -9.96 -1.57
C GLU A 21 28.70 -9.46 -1.30
N LEU A 22 27.76 -9.77 -2.18
CA LEU A 22 26.34 -9.47 -2.00
C LEU A 22 25.79 -10.12 -0.73
N ARG A 23 26.16 -11.38 -0.48
CA ARG A 23 25.76 -12.10 0.74
C ARG A 23 26.22 -11.37 2.00
N ARG A 24 27.48 -10.93 2.06
CA ARG A 24 28.00 -10.16 3.21
C ARG A 24 27.26 -8.84 3.41
N SER A 25 26.94 -8.12 2.34
CA SER A 25 26.17 -6.87 2.41
C SER A 25 24.75 -7.10 2.95
N LEU A 26 24.07 -8.16 2.49
CA LEU A 26 22.74 -8.50 2.99
C LEU A 26 22.76 -9.08 4.41
N GLU A 27 23.80 -9.82 4.81
CA GLU A 27 23.98 -10.28 6.18
C GLU A 27 24.17 -9.09 7.14
N TRP A 28 24.99 -8.10 6.75
CA TRP A 28 25.10 -6.84 7.48
C TRP A 28 23.74 -6.13 7.58
N PHE A 29 23.03 -5.98 6.47
CA PHE A 29 21.71 -5.34 6.47
C PHE A 29 20.73 -6.09 7.37
N GLY A 30 20.79 -7.42 7.39
CA GLY A 30 19.95 -8.24 8.27
C GLY A 30 20.18 -7.98 9.76
N VAL A 31 21.41 -7.64 10.15
CA VAL A 31 21.71 -7.21 11.53
C VAL A 31 21.06 -5.85 11.83
N GLU A 32 21.26 -4.85 10.96
CA GLU A 32 20.70 -3.51 11.17
C GLU A 32 19.17 -3.49 11.07
N PHE A 33 18.60 -4.24 10.13
CA PHE A 33 17.16 -4.42 9.98
C PHE A 33 16.54 -5.03 11.24
N ARG A 34 17.19 -6.02 11.87
CA ARG A 34 16.68 -6.61 13.13
C ARG A 34 16.68 -5.62 14.28
N LYS A 35 17.64 -4.69 14.35
CA LYS A 35 17.62 -3.59 15.34
C LYS A 35 16.43 -2.67 15.06
N TRP A 36 16.24 -2.25 13.81
CA TRP A 36 15.09 -1.45 13.41
C TRP A 36 13.77 -2.16 13.72
N TRP A 37 13.65 -3.45 13.40
CA TRP A 37 12.45 -4.25 13.67
C TRP A 37 12.14 -4.35 15.16
N PHE A 38 13.17 -4.52 16.00
CA PHE A 38 12.99 -4.53 17.44
C PHE A 38 12.43 -3.19 17.97
N ASP A 39 12.90 -2.07 17.43
CA ASP A 39 12.46 -0.73 17.85
C ASP A 39 11.09 -0.34 17.27
N CYS A 40 10.85 -0.69 16.00
CA CYS A 40 9.78 -0.13 15.16
C CYS A 40 8.69 -1.13 14.79
N GLY A 41 8.94 -2.42 14.96
CA GLY A 41 7.96 -3.46 14.69
C GLY A 41 6.74 -3.38 15.60
N PRO A 42 5.78 -4.31 15.39
CA PRO A 42 4.52 -4.37 16.14
C PRO A 42 4.73 -4.30 17.65
N ALA A 43 4.07 -3.34 18.30
CA ALA A 43 4.23 -3.09 19.73
C ALA A 43 3.61 -4.22 20.56
N GLY A 44 4.26 -4.59 21.67
CA GLY A 44 3.76 -5.63 22.59
C GLY A 44 3.89 -7.06 22.09
N VAL A 45 4.32 -7.29 20.83
CA VAL A 45 4.58 -8.63 20.27
C VAL A 45 6.06 -8.73 19.94
N ARG A 46 6.77 -9.65 20.59
CA ARG A 46 8.23 -9.78 20.41
C ARG A 46 8.63 -11.14 19.87
N ASP A 47 8.62 -12.14 20.73
CA ASP A 47 9.01 -13.52 20.39
C ASP A 47 7.85 -14.50 20.48
N ASN A 48 6.62 -13.97 20.56
CA ASN A 48 5.40 -14.74 20.50
C ASN A 48 5.38 -15.62 19.26
N GLU A 49 4.84 -16.83 19.40
CA GLU A 49 4.62 -17.72 18.27
C GLU A 49 3.39 -17.25 17.49
N VAL A 50 3.62 -16.86 16.24
CA VAL A 50 2.59 -16.33 15.35
C VAL A 50 2.37 -17.32 14.20
N TYR A 51 1.12 -17.62 13.87
CA TYR A 51 0.80 -18.47 12.73
C TYR A 51 0.91 -17.69 11.42
N LEU A 52 2.10 -17.64 10.82
CA LEU A 52 2.40 -16.85 9.62
C LEU A 52 2.50 -17.74 8.38
N ARG A 53 2.34 -17.14 7.20
CA ARG A 53 2.83 -17.71 5.94
C ARG A 53 4.22 -17.14 5.67
N THR A 54 5.12 -17.99 5.22
CA THR A 54 6.49 -17.62 4.86
C THR A 54 6.79 -18.12 3.46
N PRO A 55 7.38 -17.30 2.58
CA PRO A 55 7.82 -17.76 1.27
C PRO A 55 8.78 -18.95 1.35
N VAL A 56 8.52 -19.98 0.53
CA VAL A 56 9.36 -21.17 0.31
C VAL A 56 9.57 -21.48 -1.17
N GLY A 57 8.88 -20.75 -2.04
CA GLY A 57 8.80 -20.95 -3.49
C GLY A 57 8.44 -19.63 -4.18
N VAL A 58 8.41 -19.65 -5.52
CA VAL A 58 7.91 -18.52 -6.33
C VAL A 58 6.83 -18.94 -7.33
N ASP A 59 6.40 -20.20 -7.26
CA ASP A 59 5.35 -20.76 -8.11
C ASP A 59 3.96 -20.53 -7.53
N ALA A 60 2.98 -20.25 -8.40
CA ALA A 60 1.61 -19.96 -7.99
C ALA A 60 0.96 -21.05 -7.10
N LEU A 61 1.37 -22.31 -7.26
CA LEU A 61 0.78 -23.47 -6.56
C LEU A 61 1.47 -23.82 -5.23
N GLY A 62 2.53 -23.11 -4.82
CA GLY A 62 3.31 -23.52 -3.64
C GLY A 62 4.35 -22.51 -3.16
N TRP A 63 4.10 -21.21 -3.33
CA TRP A 63 5.09 -20.19 -3.00
C TRP A 63 5.28 -19.96 -1.49
N ALA A 64 4.33 -20.34 -0.63
CA ALA A 64 4.39 -20.11 0.81
C ALA A 64 4.00 -21.33 1.65
N ARG A 65 4.55 -21.41 2.86
CA ARG A 65 4.20 -22.40 3.89
C ARG A 65 3.62 -21.68 5.11
N TYR A 66 2.51 -22.18 5.64
CA TYR A 66 1.95 -21.72 6.91
C TYR A 66 2.52 -22.49 8.10
N GLY A 67 2.77 -21.80 9.20
CA GLY A 67 3.22 -22.42 10.45
C GLY A 67 3.40 -21.41 11.58
N PHE A 68 3.52 -21.91 12.80
CA PHE A 68 3.95 -21.08 13.93
C PHE A 68 5.43 -20.76 13.79
N VAL A 69 5.75 -19.50 13.98
CA VAL A 69 7.12 -19.01 14.03
C VAL A 69 7.21 -17.97 15.16
N PRO A 70 8.19 -18.07 16.06
CA PRO A 70 8.51 -16.97 16.97
C PRO A 70 8.83 -15.73 16.12
N LEU A 71 8.13 -14.62 16.34
CA LEU A 71 8.23 -13.46 15.44
C LEU A 71 9.67 -12.93 15.31
N SER A 72 10.49 -13.03 16.36
CA SER A 72 11.92 -12.67 16.31
C SER A 72 12.75 -13.59 15.39
N GLN A 73 12.28 -14.80 15.15
CA GLN A 73 12.91 -15.83 14.33
C GLN A 73 12.37 -15.85 12.89
N TYR A 74 11.50 -14.90 12.51
CA TYR A 74 11.07 -14.78 11.13
C TYR A 74 12.28 -14.62 10.21
N ARG A 75 12.28 -15.36 9.09
CA ARG A 75 13.38 -15.41 8.12
C ARG A 75 12.99 -14.63 6.87
N TRP A 76 13.24 -13.32 6.90
CA TRP A 76 13.13 -12.48 5.71
C TRP A 76 14.09 -12.97 4.63
N GLY A 77 13.54 -13.09 3.41
CA GLY A 77 14.25 -13.64 2.26
C GLY A 77 14.08 -12.78 1.01
N VAL A 78 14.87 -13.09 0.00
CA VAL A 78 14.90 -12.39 -1.28
C VAL A 78 14.40 -13.31 -2.39
N PHE A 79 13.22 -13.00 -2.92
CA PHE A 79 12.56 -13.81 -3.92
C PHE A 79 12.21 -12.98 -5.15
N GLN A 80 12.51 -13.53 -6.32
CA GLN A 80 12.13 -12.97 -7.61
C GLN A 80 11.31 -14.00 -8.38
N ALA A 81 10.31 -13.55 -9.14
CA ALA A 81 9.62 -14.41 -10.10
C ALA A 81 10.61 -15.09 -11.07
N HIS A 82 10.19 -16.17 -11.73
CA HIS A 82 11.04 -16.88 -12.68
C HIS A 82 11.44 -16.01 -13.87
N GLU A 83 12.69 -16.17 -14.33
CA GLU A 83 13.12 -15.62 -15.62
C GLU A 83 12.30 -16.22 -16.75
N LYS A 84 11.93 -15.40 -17.71
CA LYS A 84 11.35 -15.83 -18.98
C LYS A 84 12.45 -15.77 -20.06
N PRO A 85 13.00 -16.91 -20.51
CA PRO A 85 14.03 -16.91 -21.55
C PRO A 85 13.57 -16.17 -22.80
N GLY A 86 14.42 -15.29 -23.34
CA GLY A 86 14.11 -14.50 -24.53
C GLY A 86 13.06 -13.40 -24.32
N ARG A 87 12.75 -13.01 -23.08
CA ARG A 87 11.86 -11.88 -22.81
C ARG A 87 12.36 -10.61 -23.51
N LEU A 88 11.45 -9.96 -24.25
CA LEU A 88 11.68 -8.66 -24.87
C LEU A 88 11.01 -7.56 -24.05
N ALA A 89 11.58 -6.37 -24.05
CA ALA A 89 10.96 -5.19 -23.47
C ALA A 89 9.70 -4.82 -24.27
N LEU A 90 8.65 -4.41 -23.56
CA LEU A 90 7.33 -4.22 -24.13
C LEU A 90 7.10 -2.79 -24.64
N PHE A 91 7.68 -1.78 -23.98
CA PHE A 91 7.35 -0.37 -24.19
C PHE A 91 8.61 0.51 -24.22
N GLY A 92 8.42 1.75 -24.68
CA GLY A 92 9.47 2.75 -24.79
C GLY A 92 10.49 2.48 -25.90
N ASP A 93 11.61 3.19 -25.87
CA ASP A 93 12.64 3.22 -26.92
C ASP A 93 13.34 1.86 -27.12
N ILE A 94 13.22 0.98 -26.14
CA ILE A 94 13.79 -0.37 -26.17
C ILE A 94 12.76 -1.44 -26.53
N ALA A 95 11.51 -1.08 -26.84
CA ALA A 95 10.49 -2.06 -27.19
C ALA A 95 10.97 -3.02 -28.29
N GLY A 96 10.69 -4.31 -28.11
CA GLY A 96 11.15 -5.38 -29.01
C GLY A 96 12.62 -5.78 -28.85
N ARG A 97 13.41 -5.11 -28.00
CA ARG A 97 14.78 -5.51 -27.67
C ARG A 97 14.82 -6.44 -26.46
N PRO A 98 15.86 -7.27 -26.29
CA PRO A 98 16.03 -8.06 -25.07
C PRO A 98 16.01 -7.19 -23.81
N VAL A 99 15.35 -7.68 -22.76
CA VAL A 99 15.36 -7.03 -21.44
C VAL A 99 16.77 -7.00 -20.84
N TRP A 100 17.03 -6.02 -20.00
CA TRP A 100 18.29 -5.85 -19.30
C TRP A 100 18.36 -6.72 -18.04
N GLN A 101 19.42 -7.53 -17.96
CA GLN A 101 19.82 -8.19 -16.71
C GLN A 101 20.79 -7.33 -15.88
N THR A 102 21.45 -6.35 -16.52
CA THR A 102 22.31 -5.36 -15.88
C THR A 102 21.78 -3.98 -16.19
N LEU A 103 21.62 -3.17 -15.14
CA LEU A 103 21.07 -1.82 -15.24
C LEU A 103 22.00 -0.92 -16.08
N PRO A 104 21.51 -0.32 -17.19
CA PRO A 104 22.31 0.63 -17.96
C PRO A 104 22.72 1.85 -17.13
N GLN A 105 23.98 2.30 -17.33
CA GLN A 105 24.56 3.42 -16.57
C GLN A 105 23.71 4.70 -16.65
N ALA A 106 23.14 5.01 -17.82
CA ALA A 106 22.32 6.20 -18.05
C ALA A 106 21.04 6.23 -17.20
N HIS A 107 20.58 5.08 -16.69
CA HIS A 107 19.35 4.96 -15.91
C HIS A 107 19.61 4.70 -14.42
N ARG A 108 20.88 4.60 -14.01
CA ARG A 108 21.25 4.19 -12.63
C ARG A 108 20.65 5.11 -11.58
N ASP A 109 20.78 6.42 -11.73
CA ASP A 109 20.32 7.38 -10.72
C ASP A 109 18.79 7.40 -10.60
N TYR A 110 18.08 7.27 -11.72
CA TYR A 110 16.62 7.18 -11.73
C TYR A 110 16.15 5.92 -11.02
N VAL A 111 16.70 4.75 -11.37
CA VAL A 111 16.33 3.47 -10.76
C VAL A 111 16.73 3.44 -9.29
N ARG A 112 17.89 3.98 -8.91
CA ARG A 112 18.28 4.15 -7.50
C ARG A 112 17.23 4.95 -6.73
N LYS A 113 16.80 6.10 -7.25
CA LYS A 113 15.75 6.91 -6.60
C LYS A 113 14.41 6.19 -6.52
N LEU A 114 14.03 5.44 -7.56
CA LEU A 114 12.82 4.61 -7.57
C LEU A 114 12.89 3.54 -6.46
N LEU A 115 13.99 2.79 -6.39
CA LEU A 115 14.21 1.75 -5.38
C LEU A 115 14.22 2.31 -3.96
N VAL A 116 14.83 3.47 -3.73
CA VAL A 116 14.82 4.14 -2.42
C VAL A 116 13.42 4.64 -2.07
N THR A 117 12.69 5.22 -3.03
CA THR A 117 11.33 5.73 -2.76
C THR A 117 10.36 4.60 -2.45
N GLN A 118 10.36 3.53 -3.25
CA GLN A 118 9.57 2.32 -2.98
C GLN A 118 10.04 1.63 -1.71
N GLY A 119 11.35 1.45 -1.52
CA GLY A 119 11.87 0.82 -0.31
C GLY A 119 11.53 1.59 0.96
N ASP A 120 11.30 2.91 0.89
CA ASP A 120 10.97 3.74 2.06
C ASP A 120 9.51 3.60 2.50
N THR A 121 8.60 3.19 1.61
CA THR A 121 7.19 2.99 1.95
C THR A 121 7.00 1.81 2.88
N GLU A 122 7.77 0.74 2.65
CA GLU A 122 7.57 -0.55 3.31
C GLU A 122 7.84 -0.50 4.83
N PRO A 123 9.00 0.02 5.32
CA PRO A 123 9.17 0.23 6.75
C PRO A 123 8.29 1.38 7.28
N GLY A 124 7.89 2.33 6.43
CA GLY A 124 6.95 3.40 6.79
C GLY A 124 5.59 2.86 7.20
N SER A 125 5.04 1.89 6.46
CA SER A 125 3.73 1.29 6.76
C SER A 125 3.78 0.42 8.03
N VAL A 126 4.90 -0.28 8.28
CA VAL A 126 5.14 -0.98 9.56
C VAL A 126 5.15 0.00 10.73
N GLU A 127 5.88 1.11 10.61
CA GLU A 127 5.97 2.13 11.66
C GLU A 127 4.64 2.80 11.96
N GLN A 128 3.84 3.11 10.93
CA GLN A 128 2.53 3.72 11.10
C GLN A 128 1.56 2.81 11.86
N SER A 129 1.56 1.51 11.54
CA SER A 129 0.59 0.54 12.05
C SER A 129 1.01 -0.13 13.37
N ARG A 130 2.26 0.05 13.81
CA ARG A 130 2.85 -0.74 14.91
C ARG A 130 2.07 -0.76 16.22
N GLN A 131 1.40 0.35 16.58
CA GLN A 131 0.69 0.46 17.86
C GLN A 131 -0.63 -0.32 17.87
N LEU A 132 -1.18 -0.64 16.69
CA LEU A 132 -2.46 -1.35 16.58
C LEU A 132 -2.43 -2.76 17.16
N ALA A 133 -1.25 -3.38 17.25
CA ALA A 133 -1.09 -4.67 17.89
C ALA A 133 -1.60 -4.66 19.35
N LEU A 134 -1.51 -3.52 20.04
CA LEU A 134 -1.99 -3.35 21.42
C LEU A 134 -3.52 -3.23 21.55
N THR A 135 -4.21 -2.96 20.45
CA THR A 135 -5.67 -2.72 20.41
C THR A 135 -6.38 -3.70 19.48
N ALA A 136 -5.75 -4.84 19.17
CA ALA A 136 -6.27 -5.74 18.16
C ALA A 136 -7.67 -6.28 18.50
N PRO A 137 -8.63 -6.25 17.56
CA PRO A 137 -10.01 -6.62 17.84
C PRO A 137 -10.26 -8.13 17.86
N SER A 138 -9.27 -8.94 17.50
CA SER A 138 -9.27 -10.40 17.63
C SER A 138 -7.84 -10.94 17.42
N LEU A 139 -7.59 -12.20 17.77
CA LEU A 139 -6.33 -12.89 17.39
C LEU A 139 -6.19 -13.03 15.86
N TYR A 140 -7.30 -13.16 15.13
CA TYR A 140 -7.29 -13.20 13.65
C TYR A 140 -6.77 -11.88 13.07
N ASP A 141 -7.26 -10.75 13.59
CA ASP A 141 -6.88 -9.42 13.13
C ASP A 141 -5.45 -9.07 13.57
N LEU A 142 -5.06 -9.43 14.79
CA LEU A 142 -3.67 -9.30 15.26
C LEU A 142 -2.73 -10.06 14.32
N ARG A 143 -3.03 -11.33 14.02
CA ARG A 143 -2.20 -12.12 13.12
C ARG A 143 -2.12 -11.54 11.72
N ASN A 144 -3.20 -10.98 11.18
CA ASN A 144 -3.16 -10.34 9.86
C ASN A 144 -2.31 -9.07 9.86
N LEU A 145 -2.37 -8.26 10.90
CA LEU A 145 -1.44 -7.13 11.09
C LEU A 145 0.01 -7.62 11.14
N LEU A 146 0.28 -8.69 11.89
CA LEU A 146 1.64 -9.25 11.98
C LEU A 146 2.12 -9.84 10.64
N GLN A 147 1.23 -10.48 9.87
CA GLN A 147 1.53 -10.96 8.52
C GLN A 147 1.87 -9.81 7.58
N PHE A 148 1.03 -8.76 7.57
CA PHE A 148 1.29 -7.53 6.85
C PHE A 148 2.66 -6.96 7.22
N SER A 149 2.96 -6.81 8.52
CA SER A 149 4.23 -6.22 8.94
C SER A 149 5.47 -7.03 8.51
N VAL A 150 5.42 -8.37 8.53
CA VAL A 150 6.57 -9.17 8.07
C VAL A 150 6.71 -9.18 6.55
N GLU A 151 5.61 -9.07 5.80
CA GLU A 151 5.60 -8.96 4.34
C GLU A 151 6.14 -7.61 3.89
N GLU A 152 5.72 -6.50 4.52
CA GLU A 152 6.31 -5.17 4.28
C GLU A 152 7.78 -5.10 4.68
N GLY A 153 8.16 -5.76 5.78
CA GLY A 153 9.57 -5.97 6.10
C GLY A 153 10.31 -6.67 4.95
N ARG A 154 9.72 -7.71 4.35
CA ARG A 154 10.33 -8.43 3.22
C ARG A 154 10.38 -7.59 1.94
N HIS A 155 9.41 -6.70 1.71
CA HIS A 155 9.42 -5.74 0.61
C HIS A 155 10.65 -4.82 0.69
N LEU A 156 10.99 -4.34 1.88
CA LEU A 156 12.24 -3.58 2.09
C LEU A 156 13.48 -4.40 1.72
N TRP A 157 13.53 -5.68 2.14
CA TRP A 157 14.63 -6.58 1.76
C TRP A 157 14.75 -6.75 0.23
N ALA A 158 13.63 -6.78 -0.48
CA ALA A 158 13.61 -6.89 -1.94
C ALA A 158 14.25 -5.65 -2.61
N MET A 159 13.90 -4.45 -2.14
CA MET A 159 14.48 -3.20 -2.65
C MET A 159 15.97 -3.06 -2.31
N VAL A 160 16.37 -3.39 -1.07
CA VAL A 160 17.77 -3.33 -0.62
C VAL A 160 18.64 -4.35 -1.36
N HIS A 161 18.11 -5.53 -1.67
CA HIS A 161 18.79 -6.47 -2.55
C HIS A 161 19.10 -5.86 -3.93
N LEU A 162 18.12 -5.22 -4.56
CA LEU A 162 18.33 -4.61 -5.88
C LEU A 162 19.32 -3.44 -5.82
N LEU A 163 19.30 -2.65 -4.73
CA LEU A 163 20.28 -1.60 -4.47
C LEU A 163 21.71 -2.18 -4.40
N PHE A 164 21.92 -3.23 -3.59
CA PHE A 164 23.24 -3.84 -3.44
C PHE A 164 23.73 -4.55 -4.69
N GLU A 165 22.88 -5.31 -5.37
CA GLU A 165 23.31 -6.11 -6.52
C GLU A 165 23.52 -5.26 -7.78
N HIS A 166 22.67 -4.26 -8.03
CA HIS A 166 22.61 -3.62 -9.35
C HIS A 166 22.94 -2.13 -9.37
N VAL A 167 22.92 -1.43 -8.23
CA VAL A 167 23.28 0.00 -8.17
C VAL A 167 24.75 0.18 -7.74
N GLY A 168 25.21 -0.57 -6.73
CA GLY A 168 26.60 -0.57 -6.29
C GLY A 168 26.94 0.59 -5.36
N ALA A 169 27.76 1.54 -5.82
CA ALA A 169 28.29 2.64 -5.00
C ALA A 169 27.17 3.48 -4.37
N GLY A 170 27.22 3.68 -3.05
CA GLY A 170 26.20 4.41 -2.28
C GLY A 170 24.98 3.58 -1.85
N ALA A 171 24.84 2.32 -2.28
CA ALA A 171 23.73 1.46 -1.88
C ALA A 171 23.68 1.19 -0.37
N ARG A 172 24.84 1.19 0.30
CA ARG A 172 24.91 1.07 1.76
C ARG A 172 24.32 2.29 2.45
N ASP A 173 24.72 3.49 2.04
CA ASP A 173 24.19 4.74 2.59
C ASP A 173 22.68 4.85 2.38
N ASP A 174 22.18 4.38 1.23
CA ASP A 174 20.74 4.31 0.97
C ASP A 174 20.03 3.35 1.92
N ALA A 175 20.59 2.15 2.15
CA ALA A 175 20.05 1.16 3.08
C ALA A 175 20.07 1.66 4.54
N GLU A 176 21.13 2.33 4.95
CA GLU A 176 21.20 2.99 6.26
C GLU A 176 20.15 4.09 6.37
N GLY A 177 19.99 4.92 5.33
CA GLY A 177 18.96 5.96 5.25
C GLY A 177 17.53 5.40 5.34
N LEU A 178 17.26 4.25 4.71
CA LEU A 178 15.97 3.55 4.76
C LEU A 178 15.59 3.11 6.19
N LEU A 179 16.57 2.73 7.02
CA LEU A 179 16.33 2.35 8.42
C LEU A 179 16.38 3.57 9.39
N ALA A 180 17.08 4.62 9.00
CA ALA A 180 17.24 5.84 9.80
C ALA A 180 16.04 6.78 9.72
N ARG A 181 15.36 6.87 8.56
CA ARG A 181 14.10 7.62 8.44
C ARG A 181 13.01 6.96 9.28
N ARG A 182 12.09 7.76 9.83
CA ARG A 182 11.00 7.30 10.70
C ARG A 182 9.70 8.03 10.36
N SER A 183 8.60 7.27 10.28
CA SER A 183 7.26 7.81 10.05
C SER A 183 6.92 8.88 11.08
N GLY A 184 6.50 10.06 10.60
CA GLY A 184 6.08 11.19 11.42
C GLY A 184 7.19 11.90 12.19
N SER A 185 8.47 11.55 11.95
CA SER A 185 9.61 12.20 12.60
C SER A 185 9.78 13.66 12.14
N ALA A 186 9.96 14.58 13.10
CA ALA A 186 10.19 15.99 12.80
C ALA A 186 11.56 16.26 12.13
N GLY A 187 12.56 15.38 12.34
CA GLY A 187 13.91 15.59 11.84
C GLY A 187 14.31 14.68 10.67
N ASN A 188 13.73 13.48 10.59
CA ASN A 188 14.09 12.49 9.57
C ASN A 188 12.86 11.67 9.15
N ALA A 189 11.85 12.35 8.60
CA ALA A 189 10.59 11.78 8.16
C ALA A 189 10.75 10.78 7.01
N ARG A 190 9.72 9.94 6.78
CA ARG A 190 9.58 9.17 5.53
C ARG A 190 9.44 10.11 4.33
N ILE A 191 9.85 9.65 3.15
CA ILE A 191 9.92 10.45 1.92
C ILE A 191 8.55 10.94 1.47
N LEU A 192 7.53 10.07 1.55
CA LEU A 192 6.18 10.36 1.07
C LEU A 192 5.28 10.73 2.25
N ASP A 193 4.60 11.88 2.17
CA ASP A 193 3.82 12.45 3.27
C ASP A 193 2.73 11.51 3.80
N ALA A 194 2.08 10.73 2.92
CA ALA A 194 1.06 9.76 3.35
C ALA A 194 1.59 8.77 4.39
N PHE A 195 2.87 8.38 4.28
CA PHE A 195 3.56 7.47 5.20
C PHE A 195 4.03 8.12 6.51
N ASN A 196 3.81 9.43 6.66
CA ASN A 196 4.04 10.17 7.91
C ASN A 196 2.74 10.50 8.64
N ASN A 197 1.58 10.20 8.05
CA ASN A 197 0.30 10.46 8.70
C ASN A 197 0.04 9.38 9.78
N PRO A 198 -0.41 9.76 10.99
CA PRO A 198 -0.59 8.81 12.08
C PRO A 198 -1.74 7.83 11.79
N LEU A 199 -1.47 6.54 12.00
CA LEU A 199 -2.42 5.44 11.85
C LEU A 199 -2.68 4.84 13.24
N GLN A 200 -3.63 5.44 13.96
CA GLN A 200 -3.82 5.21 15.41
C GLN A 200 -5.02 4.32 15.75
N ASP A 201 -5.79 3.92 14.74
CA ASP A 201 -7.04 3.19 14.90
C ASP A 201 -7.20 2.16 13.77
N TRP A 202 -7.93 1.10 14.04
CA TRP A 202 -8.13 -0.01 13.09
C TRP A 202 -9.01 0.37 11.89
N LEU A 203 -9.84 1.41 11.99
CA LEU A 203 -10.61 1.88 10.84
C LEU A 203 -9.66 2.51 9.81
N SER A 204 -8.75 3.36 10.27
CA SER A 204 -7.64 3.90 9.48
C SER A 204 -6.76 2.82 8.90
N TYR A 205 -6.48 1.74 9.64
CA TYR A 205 -5.73 0.59 9.12
C TYR A 205 -6.43 -0.07 7.95
N PHE A 206 -7.73 -0.39 8.09
CA PHE A 206 -8.46 -1.01 7.00
C PHE A 206 -8.62 -0.06 5.81
N MET A 207 -8.77 1.25 6.05
CA MET A 207 -8.74 2.28 4.99
C MET A 207 -7.39 2.32 4.27
N TRP A 208 -6.30 2.27 5.03
CA TRP A 208 -4.94 2.24 4.49
C TRP A 208 -4.75 1.01 3.61
N CYS A 209 -5.05 -0.18 4.13
CA CYS A 209 -4.91 -1.40 3.34
C CYS A 209 -5.82 -1.47 2.12
N PHE A 210 -6.98 -0.81 2.17
CA PHE A 210 -7.88 -0.74 1.02
C PHE A 210 -7.44 0.27 -0.05
N LEU A 211 -6.85 1.39 0.36
CA LEU A 211 -6.49 2.52 -0.51
C LEU A 211 -4.99 2.59 -0.83
N ALA A 212 -4.14 2.68 0.18
CA ALA A 212 -2.69 2.89 0.05
C ALA A 212 -1.96 1.67 -0.52
N ASP A 213 -2.19 0.48 0.01
CA ASP A 213 -1.61 -0.77 -0.51
C ASP A 213 -2.08 -1.03 -1.96
N ARG A 214 -3.25 -0.49 -2.32
CA ARG A 214 -3.74 -0.50 -3.69
C ARG A 214 -3.03 0.54 -4.57
N ASP A 215 -2.57 1.69 -4.08
CA ASP A 215 -1.59 2.49 -4.81
C ASP A 215 -0.29 1.70 -5.01
N GLY A 216 0.22 1.06 -3.95
CA GLY A 216 1.36 0.13 -4.00
C GLY A 216 1.22 -0.90 -5.13
N LYS A 217 0.06 -1.57 -5.23
CA LYS A 217 -0.29 -2.45 -6.35
C LYS A 217 -0.10 -1.78 -7.72
N TYR A 218 -0.60 -0.55 -7.94
CA TYR A 218 -0.46 0.14 -9.23
C TYR A 218 0.99 0.52 -9.53
N GLN A 219 1.75 0.96 -8.52
CA GLN A 219 3.18 1.23 -8.67
C GLN A 219 3.95 -0.06 -9.03
N LEU A 220 3.68 -1.15 -8.31
CA LEU A 220 4.30 -2.46 -8.55
C LEU A 220 3.91 -3.05 -9.91
N LEU A 221 2.65 -2.96 -10.32
CA LEU A 221 2.19 -3.40 -11.65
C LEU A 221 2.91 -2.65 -12.77
N SER A 222 3.04 -1.33 -12.63
CA SER A 222 3.74 -0.49 -13.59
C SER A 222 5.22 -0.86 -13.72
N VAL A 223 5.88 -1.15 -12.59
CA VAL A 223 7.29 -1.56 -12.55
C VAL A 223 7.49 -3.04 -12.91
N SER A 224 6.46 -3.88 -12.75
CA SER A 224 6.49 -5.31 -13.14
C SER A 224 6.67 -5.53 -14.64
N GLU A 225 6.43 -4.48 -15.43
CA GLU A 225 6.61 -4.48 -16.88
C GLU A 225 8.00 -3.99 -17.31
N SER A 226 8.85 -3.54 -16.36
CA SER A 226 10.15 -2.93 -16.63
C SER A 226 11.02 -3.77 -17.56
N GLY A 227 11.72 -3.09 -18.46
CA GLY A 227 12.82 -3.62 -19.25
C GLY A 227 14.06 -3.96 -18.40
N PHE A 228 14.15 -3.50 -17.16
CA PHE A 228 15.12 -4.00 -16.19
C PHE A 228 14.53 -5.23 -15.46
N ASP A 229 14.92 -6.42 -15.92
CA ASP A 229 14.26 -7.68 -15.58
C ASP A 229 14.35 -8.08 -14.10
N PRO A 230 15.49 -7.90 -13.38
CA PRO A 230 15.56 -8.14 -11.94
C PRO A 230 14.55 -7.32 -11.13
N LEU A 231 14.34 -6.05 -11.51
CA LEU A 231 13.34 -5.18 -10.88
C LEU A 231 11.92 -5.70 -11.17
N ALA A 232 11.61 -5.97 -12.44
CA ALA A 232 10.31 -6.51 -12.84
C ALA A 232 9.97 -7.81 -12.11
N ARG A 233 10.90 -8.76 -12.01
CA ARG A 233 10.67 -10.05 -11.36
C ARG A 233 10.52 -9.92 -9.84
N SER A 234 11.23 -8.97 -9.22
CA SER A 234 11.08 -8.67 -7.79
C SER A 234 9.68 -8.13 -7.50
N THR A 235 9.18 -7.17 -8.29
CA THR A 235 7.85 -6.61 -8.08
C THR A 235 6.73 -7.59 -8.45
N GLN A 236 6.93 -8.46 -9.44
CA GLN A 236 6.01 -9.56 -9.75
C GLN A 236 5.82 -10.50 -8.55
N PHE A 237 6.89 -10.79 -7.81
CA PHE A 237 6.79 -11.58 -6.59
C PHE A 237 6.06 -10.80 -5.48
N MET A 238 6.40 -9.53 -5.25
CA MET A 238 5.71 -8.68 -4.26
C MET A 238 4.21 -8.59 -4.50
N LEU A 239 3.76 -8.52 -5.76
CA LEU A 239 2.33 -8.52 -6.11
C LEU A 239 1.56 -9.77 -5.61
N THR A 240 2.25 -10.89 -5.37
CA THR A 240 1.61 -12.09 -4.78
C THR A 240 1.30 -11.90 -3.30
N GLU A 241 2.09 -11.10 -2.59
CA GLU A 241 1.90 -10.76 -1.18
C GLU A 241 0.88 -9.62 -1.03
N GLU A 242 0.99 -8.57 -1.86
CA GLU A 242 0.14 -7.38 -1.89
C GLU A 242 -1.37 -7.71 -1.95
N ALA A 243 -1.72 -8.81 -2.61
CA ALA A 243 -3.09 -9.31 -2.67
C ALA A 243 -3.70 -9.57 -1.27
N HIS A 244 -2.89 -10.00 -0.29
CA HIS A 244 -3.33 -10.21 1.08
C HIS A 244 -3.54 -8.88 1.81
N HIS A 245 -2.67 -7.89 1.59
CA HIS A 245 -2.80 -6.56 2.19
C HIS A 245 -4.13 -5.92 1.79
N MET A 246 -4.41 -5.90 0.48
CA MET A 246 -5.69 -5.39 -0.02
C MET A 246 -6.90 -6.17 0.49
N PHE A 247 -6.76 -7.48 0.71
CA PHE A 247 -7.82 -8.29 1.33
C PHE A 247 -8.11 -7.87 2.78
N ILE A 248 -7.06 -7.57 3.58
CA ILE A 248 -7.22 -7.09 4.97
C ILE A 248 -8.08 -5.83 5.00
N GLY A 249 -7.78 -4.86 4.12
CA GLY A 249 -8.57 -3.63 4.01
C GLY A 249 -10.00 -3.88 3.55
N GLU A 250 -10.19 -4.67 2.49
CA GLU A 250 -11.51 -4.92 1.92
C GLU A 250 -12.45 -5.67 2.90
N ASP A 251 -11.96 -6.76 3.50
CA ASP A 251 -12.75 -7.55 4.45
C ASP A 251 -12.92 -6.82 5.79
N GLY A 252 -11.90 -6.10 6.27
CA GLY A 252 -11.97 -5.27 7.47
C GLY A 252 -13.07 -4.21 7.37
N LEU A 253 -13.10 -3.43 6.28
CA LEU A 253 -14.15 -2.44 6.04
C LEU A 253 -15.52 -3.09 5.88
N ARG A 254 -15.62 -4.20 5.14
CA ARG A 254 -16.87 -4.97 5.04
C ARG A 254 -17.40 -5.38 6.43
N ARG A 255 -16.52 -5.83 7.33
CA ARG A 255 -16.88 -6.27 8.69
C ARG A 255 -17.30 -5.13 9.58
N VAL A 256 -16.68 -3.95 9.47
CA VAL A 256 -17.12 -2.74 10.16
C VAL A 256 -18.52 -2.37 9.69
N ILE A 257 -18.71 -2.26 8.37
CA ILE A 257 -19.99 -1.88 7.76
C ILE A 257 -21.09 -2.88 8.15
N GLN A 258 -20.80 -4.18 8.08
CA GLN A 258 -21.76 -5.21 8.50
C GLN A 258 -22.17 -5.04 9.96
N ARG A 259 -21.21 -4.82 10.87
CA ARG A 259 -21.54 -4.65 12.29
C ARG A 259 -22.32 -3.37 12.56
N THR A 260 -22.00 -2.29 11.86
CA THR A 260 -22.80 -1.05 11.89
C THR A 260 -24.23 -1.34 11.47
N LEU A 261 -24.46 -2.00 10.33
CA LEU A 261 -25.82 -2.35 9.88
C LEU A 261 -26.56 -3.28 10.85
N ASP A 262 -25.86 -4.22 11.47
CA ASP A 262 -26.46 -5.12 12.46
C ASP A 262 -26.94 -4.34 13.69
N LEU A 263 -26.13 -3.40 14.19
CA LEU A 263 -26.47 -2.53 15.32
C LEU A 263 -27.61 -1.55 14.98
N MET A 264 -27.60 -0.99 13.76
CA MET A 264 -28.68 -0.12 13.29
C MET A 264 -30.02 -0.86 13.32
N ARG A 265 -30.05 -2.12 12.85
CA ARG A 265 -31.24 -2.97 12.88
C ARG A 265 -31.62 -3.39 14.30
N GLU A 266 -30.64 -3.73 15.15
CA GLU A 266 -30.88 -4.18 16.52
C GLU A 266 -31.51 -3.08 17.39
N HIS A 267 -31.12 -1.83 17.17
CA HIS A 267 -31.51 -0.68 17.99
C HIS A 267 -32.42 0.32 17.28
N ASP A 268 -32.82 0.06 16.03
CA ASP A 268 -33.66 0.93 15.20
C ASP A 268 -33.16 2.39 15.17
N THR A 269 -31.87 2.56 14.85
CA THR A 269 -31.19 3.86 14.88
C THR A 269 -30.09 3.97 13.83
N ASP A 270 -29.84 5.17 13.31
CA ASP A 270 -28.67 5.47 12.49
C ASP A 270 -27.42 5.81 13.34
N ASP A 271 -27.62 6.15 14.62
CA ASP A 271 -26.55 6.43 15.58
C ASP A 271 -26.23 5.19 16.41
N VAL A 272 -25.23 4.42 15.97
CA VAL A 272 -24.76 3.21 16.62
C VAL A 272 -23.63 3.47 17.62
N ALA A 273 -23.14 4.72 17.75
CA ALA A 273 -22.04 5.04 18.65
C ALA A 273 -22.34 4.71 20.12
N PRO A 274 -23.53 5.02 20.68
CA PRO A 274 -23.91 4.61 22.04
C PRO A 274 -23.92 3.08 22.25
N HIS A 275 -24.01 2.31 21.17
CA HIS A 275 -24.04 0.85 21.16
C HIS A 275 -22.66 0.24 20.82
N GLY A 276 -21.60 1.05 20.84
CA GLY A 276 -20.24 0.62 20.58
C GLY A 276 -19.92 0.38 19.10
N GLY A 277 -20.79 0.80 18.18
CA GLY A 277 -20.57 0.72 16.73
C GLY A 277 -19.86 1.94 16.16
N ILE A 278 -19.58 1.91 14.85
CA ILE A 278 -19.00 3.04 14.11
C ILE A 278 -20.04 3.54 13.10
N ASN A 279 -20.45 4.81 13.21
CA ASN A 279 -21.48 5.38 12.34
C ASN A 279 -21.03 5.41 10.86
N LEU A 280 -21.97 5.18 9.92
CA LEU A 280 -21.68 5.24 8.49
C LEU A 280 -21.08 6.60 8.08
N ALA A 281 -21.57 7.69 8.67
CA ALA A 281 -21.03 9.03 8.44
C ALA A 281 -19.56 9.15 8.86
N THR A 282 -19.16 8.52 9.97
CA THR A 282 -17.76 8.47 10.40
C THR A 282 -16.92 7.70 9.37
N ILE A 283 -17.39 6.55 8.90
CA ILE A 283 -16.69 5.76 7.84
C ILE A 283 -16.47 6.63 6.58
N GLN A 284 -17.49 7.37 6.13
CA GLN A 284 -17.37 8.27 4.98
C GLN A 284 -16.36 9.41 5.22
N ARG A 285 -16.33 10.00 6.42
CA ARG A 285 -15.30 11.01 6.77
C ARG A 285 -13.89 10.43 6.71
N PHE A 286 -13.70 9.17 7.10
CA PHE A 286 -12.39 8.51 6.98
C PHE A 286 -11.99 8.23 5.52
N PHE A 287 -12.93 7.89 4.63
CA PHE A 287 -12.66 7.89 3.17
C PHE A 287 -12.21 9.26 2.68
N ASN A 288 -12.91 10.32 3.09
CA ASN A 288 -12.57 11.70 2.72
C ASN A 288 -11.19 12.12 3.26
N PHE A 289 -10.76 11.57 4.40
CA PHE A 289 -9.45 11.84 4.97
C PHE A 289 -8.33 11.10 4.25
N TRP A 290 -8.47 9.79 4.04
CA TRP A 290 -7.40 8.96 3.49
C TRP A 290 -7.27 9.09 1.98
N ALA A 291 -8.37 9.12 1.23
CA ALA A 291 -8.30 9.08 -0.23
C ALA A 291 -7.47 10.21 -0.85
N PRO A 292 -7.62 11.50 -0.47
CA PRO A 292 -6.80 12.58 -1.04
C PRO A 292 -5.28 12.41 -0.82
N ARG A 293 -4.89 11.86 0.34
CA ARG A 293 -3.48 11.59 0.66
C ARG A 293 -2.90 10.52 -0.25
N ILE A 294 -3.72 9.52 -0.62
CA ILE A 294 -3.32 8.48 -1.57
C ILE A 294 -3.33 9.02 -3.00
N TYR A 295 -4.23 9.94 -3.35
CA TYR A 295 -4.20 10.60 -4.66
C TYR A 295 -2.88 11.35 -4.89
N ASP A 296 -2.32 11.94 -3.83
CA ASP A 296 -1.03 12.65 -3.86
C ASP A 296 0.17 11.73 -4.09
N LEU A 297 0.07 10.42 -3.78
CA LEU A 297 1.14 9.44 -4.06
C LEU A 297 1.41 9.25 -5.56
N PHE A 298 0.39 9.45 -6.40
CA PHE A 298 0.55 9.46 -7.85
C PHE A 298 1.28 10.70 -8.39
N GLY A 299 1.47 11.73 -7.56
CA GLY A 299 2.06 13.00 -7.97
C GLY A 299 1.15 13.85 -8.88
N SER A 300 1.78 14.81 -9.58
CA SER A 300 1.09 15.69 -10.54
C SER A 300 0.60 14.87 -11.72
N ASP A 301 -0.60 15.18 -12.20
CA ASP A 301 -1.22 14.55 -13.37
C ASP A 301 -0.25 14.58 -14.55
N GLU A 302 0.33 15.75 -14.81
CA GLU A 302 1.35 15.97 -15.83
C GLU A 302 2.77 15.87 -15.26
N SER A 303 3.63 15.05 -15.86
CA SER A 303 5.01 14.82 -15.39
C SER A 303 5.99 14.41 -16.49
N PRO A 304 6.97 15.25 -16.84
CA PRO A 304 8.05 14.88 -17.77
C PRO A 304 8.85 13.66 -17.27
N ARG A 305 9.06 13.54 -15.95
CA ARG A 305 9.77 12.39 -15.37
C ARG A 305 9.05 11.07 -15.57
N ALA A 306 7.71 11.08 -15.61
CA ALA A 306 6.93 9.89 -15.89
C ALA A 306 7.08 9.49 -17.36
N ALA A 307 7.06 10.47 -18.28
CA ALA A 307 7.33 10.25 -19.70
C ALA A 307 8.74 9.68 -19.93
N ASP A 308 9.77 10.29 -19.32
CA ASP A 308 11.15 9.83 -19.44
C ASP A 308 11.31 8.38 -18.98
N ALA A 309 10.67 8.01 -17.88
CA ALA A 309 10.72 6.65 -17.35
C ALA A 309 10.01 5.62 -18.24
N PHE A 310 8.93 6.04 -18.90
CA PHE A 310 8.22 5.22 -19.87
C PHE A 310 9.09 4.98 -21.11
N PHE A 311 9.60 6.03 -21.74
CA PHE A 311 10.43 5.90 -22.94
C PHE A 311 11.77 5.23 -22.66
N ALA A 312 12.33 5.39 -21.46
CA ALA A 312 13.48 4.60 -21.01
C ALA A 312 13.17 3.10 -20.80
N GLY A 313 11.91 2.65 -20.92
CA GLY A 313 11.54 1.26 -20.69
C GLY A 313 11.58 0.84 -19.21
N ILE A 314 11.62 1.78 -18.26
CA ILE A 314 11.79 1.48 -16.83
C ILE A 314 10.45 1.26 -16.15
N LYS A 315 9.45 2.10 -16.45
CA LYS A 315 8.15 2.11 -15.75
C LYS A 315 7.01 2.24 -16.77
N GLY A 316 6.25 1.16 -16.96
CA GLY A 316 5.16 1.10 -17.95
C GLY A 316 3.83 1.61 -17.40
N ARG A 317 2.75 1.54 -18.18
CA ARG A 317 1.41 1.67 -17.58
C ARG A 317 1.10 0.43 -16.73
N SER A 318 0.12 0.52 -15.84
CA SER A 318 -0.39 -0.67 -15.16
C SER A 318 -0.99 -1.63 -16.20
N HIS A 319 -0.54 -2.89 -16.22
CA HIS A 319 -0.91 -3.87 -17.26
C HIS A 319 -0.57 -3.38 -18.67
N GLU A 320 0.67 -2.94 -18.89
CA GLU A 320 1.13 -2.41 -20.19
C GLU A 320 0.81 -3.38 -21.35
N SER A 321 0.87 -4.69 -21.09
CA SER A 321 0.55 -5.75 -22.07
C SER A 321 -0.88 -5.75 -22.62
N ASN A 322 -1.80 -4.99 -22.03
CA ASN A 322 -3.19 -4.87 -22.48
C ASN A 322 -3.42 -3.77 -23.52
N TYR A 323 -2.36 -3.09 -23.97
CA TYR A 323 -2.44 -1.92 -24.83
C TYR A 323 -1.66 -2.11 -26.13
N ASP A 324 -1.99 -1.38 -27.19
CA ASP A 324 -1.30 -1.50 -28.49
C ASP A 324 -0.35 -0.33 -28.78
N GLU A 325 -0.44 0.77 -28.02
CA GLU A 325 0.30 1.99 -28.35
C GLU A 325 1.79 1.83 -28.06
N HIS A 326 2.16 1.21 -26.93
CA HIS A 326 3.49 0.84 -26.36
C HIS A 326 4.70 1.78 -26.53
N VAL A 327 4.84 2.41 -27.69
CA VAL A 327 5.86 3.38 -28.10
C VAL A 327 5.25 4.69 -28.62
N ARG A 328 3.93 4.77 -28.80
CA ARG A 328 3.20 5.88 -29.44
C ARG A 328 2.32 6.67 -28.46
N LEU A 329 2.83 6.93 -27.26
CA LEU A 329 2.08 7.68 -26.24
C LEU A 329 2.02 9.20 -26.51
N ASP A 330 2.68 9.67 -27.56
CA ASP A 330 2.63 11.02 -28.10
C ASP A 330 1.48 11.24 -29.11
N GLU A 331 0.96 10.18 -29.73
CA GLU A 331 -0.12 10.26 -30.74
C GLU A 331 -1.52 10.39 -30.10
N GLY A 332 -1.73 9.74 -28.95
CA GLY A 332 -2.98 9.79 -28.19
C GLY A 332 -3.05 10.96 -27.22
N THR A 333 -4.25 11.52 -27.01
CA THR A 333 -4.47 12.57 -26.00
C THR A 333 -5.38 12.11 -24.88
N VAL A 334 -5.19 12.69 -23.70
CA VAL A 334 -6.05 12.51 -22.53
C VAL A 334 -6.43 13.88 -21.96
N SER A 335 -7.59 13.92 -21.30
CA SER A 335 -8.06 15.14 -20.65
C SER A 335 -7.44 15.27 -19.26
N VAL A 336 -6.85 16.42 -18.97
CA VAL A 336 -6.39 16.82 -17.64
C VAL A 336 -6.95 18.20 -17.29
N GLU A 337 -7.02 18.52 -16.00
CA GLU A 337 -7.37 19.88 -15.58
C GLU A 337 -6.11 20.71 -15.34
N ARG A 338 -6.13 21.94 -15.87
CA ARG A 338 -5.14 22.97 -15.55
C ARG A 338 -5.81 24.14 -14.87
N ARG A 339 -5.05 24.89 -14.08
CA ARG A 339 -5.50 26.21 -13.61
C ARG A 339 -5.74 27.10 -14.82
N SER A 340 -6.89 27.74 -14.83
CA SER A 340 -7.22 28.72 -15.85
C SER A 340 -6.25 29.90 -15.76
N PRO A 341 -5.75 30.42 -16.90
CA PRO A 341 -4.81 31.53 -16.92
C PRO A 341 -5.46 32.89 -16.59
N ASP A 342 -6.78 32.96 -16.47
CA ASP A 342 -7.48 34.15 -16.03
C ASP A 342 -7.37 34.34 -14.50
N ALA A 343 -7.51 35.59 -14.05
CA ALA A 343 -7.42 35.94 -12.63
C ALA A 343 -8.56 35.34 -11.76
N SER A 344 -9.50 34.60 -12.35
CA SER A 344 -10.65 34.00 -11.66
C SER A 344 -10.28 32.75 -10.84
N GLY A 345 -9.10 32.17 -11.08
CA GLY A 345 -8.63 30.99 -10.33
C GLY A 345 -9.39 29.70 -10.65
N GLY A 346 -10.16 29.66 -11.74
CA GLY A 346 -10.90 28.49 -12.21
C GLY A 346 -10.02 27.36 -12.75
N PHE A 347 -10.66 26.25 -13.16
CA PHE A 347 -9.98 25.12 -13.81
C PHE A 347 -10.60 24.87 -15.18
N VAL A 348 -9.74 24.55 -16.14
CA VAL A 348 -10.16 24.20 -17.50
C VAL A 348 -9.65 22.81 -17.85
N ALA A 349 -10.51 22.02 -18.49
CA ALA A 349 -10.12 20.74 -19.07
C ALA A 349 -9.35 21.01 -20.37
N VAL A 350 -8.15 20.45 -20.48
CA VAL A 350 -7.31 20.52 -21.68
C VAL A 350 -6.95 19.12 -22.16
N GLN A 351 -6.75 18.97 -23.46
CA GLN A 351 -6.21 17.73 -24.02
C GLN A 351 -4.68 17.83 -24.07
N VAL A 352 -4.01 16.82 -23.53
CA VAL A 352 -2.54 16.70 -23.55
C VAL A 352 -2.14 15.33 -24.07
N PRO A 353 -0.96 15.18 -24.70
CA PRO A 353 -0.44 13.86 -25.07
C PRO A 353 -0.42 12.90 -23.86
N MET A 354 -0.77 11.63 -24.07
CA MET A 354 -0.85 10.65 -22.97
C MET A 354 0.48 10.51 -22.21
N LYS A 355 1.61 10.56 -22.93
CA LYS A 355 2.95 10.52 -22.34
C LYS A 355 3.14 11.57 -21.25
N ASP A 356 2.53 12.74 -21.40
CA ASP A 356 2.71 13.85 -20.47
C ASP A 356 1.88 13.64 -19.21
N ALA A 357 0.81 12.84 -19.27
CA ALA A 357 -0.18 12.67 -18.21
C ALA A 357 -0.23 11.25 -17.59
N LEU A 358 0.85 10.47 -17.69
CA LEU A 358 0.91 9.08 -17.24
C LEU A 358 0.51 8.88 -15.76
N ASN A 359 0.90 9.81 -14.88
CA ASN A 359 0.51 9.79 -13.48
C ASN A 359 -1.01 9.95 -13.31
N GLY A 360 -1.61 10.91 -14.03
CA GLY A 360 -3.06 11.11 -14.05
C GLY A 360 -3.80 9.89 -14.59
N VAL A 361 -3.30 9.28 -15.67
CA VAL A 361 -3.85 8.05 -16.27
C VAL A 361 -3.84 6.89 -15.27
N MET A 362 -2.72 6.68 -14.58
CA MET A 362 -2.59 5.64 -13.56
C MET A 362 -3.54 5.88 -12.39
N ARG A 363 -3.64 7.13 -11.91
CA ARG A 363 -4.60 7.50 -10.86
C ARG A 363 -6.04 7.23 -11.29
N GLN A 364 -6.42 7.56 -12.52
CA GLN A 364 -7.79 7.25 -13.00
C GLN A 364 -8.05 5.75 -13.03
N ALA A 365 -7.06 4.94 -13.43
CA ALA A 365 -7.20 3.49 -13.40
C ALA A 365 -7.43 2.97 -11.97
N TYR A 366 -6.63 3.46 -11.00
CA TYR A 366 -6.80 3.20 -9.58
C TYR A 366 -8.20 3.58 -9.06
N LEU A 367 -8.65 4.80 -9.36
CA LEU A 367 -9.96 5.30 -8.93
C LEU A 367 -11.13 4.46 -9.47
N ARG A 368 -11.04 4.02 -10.72
CA ARG A 368 -12.05 3.12 -11.32
C ARG A 368 -12.13 1.80 -10.58
N GLU A 369 -10.98 1.22 -10.23
CA GLU A 369 -10.95 -0.01 -9.45
C GLU A 369 -11.56 0.20 -8.06
N VAL A 370 -11.07 1.17 -7.29
CA VAL A 370 -11.59 1.45 -5.94
C VAL A 370 -13.09 1.70 -5.95
N THR A 371 -13.58 2.51 -6.89
CA THR A 371 -15.02 2.80 -7.04
C THR A 371 -15.82 1.53 -7.33
N MET A 372 -15.30 0.63 -8.17
CA MET A 372 -15.93 -0.66 -8.45
C MET A 372 -16.02 -1.53 -7.20
N LEU A 373 -14.96 -1.60 -6.39
CA LEU A 373 -14.93 -2.40 -5.16
C LEU A 373 -15.94 -1.86 -4.14
N MET A 374 -16.03 -0.53 -3.97
CA MET A 374 -16.99 0.12 -3.06
C MET A 374 -18.45 -0.19 -3.40
N ARG A 375 -18.79 -0.50 -4.66
CA ARG A 375 -20.15 -0.93 -5.05
C ARG A 375 -20.63 -2.16 -4.27
N ARG A 376 -19.72 -3.01 -3.80
CA ARG A 376 -20.08 -4.18 -2.99
C ARG A 376 -20.65 -3.77 -1.63
N TRP A 377 -20.04 -2.78 -0.99
CA TRP A 377 -20.56 -2.22 0.27
C TRP A 377 -21.82 -1.39 0.05
N ASN A 378 -21.90 -0.60 -1.02
CA ASN A 378 -23.11 0.15 -1.34
C ASN A 378 -24.31 -0.78 -1.63
N LYS A 379 -24.08 -1.96 -2.20
CA LYS A 379 -25.12 -3.00 -2.28
C LYS A 379 -25.56 -3.52 -0.91
N MET A 380 -24.66 -3.60 0.08
CA MET A 380 -25.04 -3.96 1.45
C MET A 380 -25.91 -2.88 2.07
N LEU A 381 -25.52 -1.60 1.94
CA LEU A 381 -26.30 -0.44 2.40
C LEU A 381 -27.70 -0.41 1.77
N ALA A 382 -27.78 -0.55 0.45
CA ALA A 382 -29.05 -0.53 -0.28
C ALA A 382 -29.99 -1.67 0.15
N ARG A 383 -29.45 -2.89 0.37
CA ARG A 383 -30.24 -4.02 0.88
C ARG A 383 -30.76 -3.81 2.30
N ALA A 384 -30.02 -3.08 3.12
CA ALA A 384 -30.40 -2.72 4.47
C ALA A 384 -31.28 -1.46 4.55
N GLY A 385 -31.47 -0.73 3.44
CA GLY A 385 -32.16 0.56 3.44
C GLY A 385 -31.42 1.64 4.23
N ALA A 386 -30.09 1.53 4.36
CA ALA A 386 -29.30 2.31 5.31
C ALA A 386 -28.44 3.38 4.63
N GLY A 387 -28.62 4.64 5.05
CA GLY A 387 -27.74 5.76 4.72
C GLY A 387 -27.53 6.06 3.22
N PRO A 388 -26.76 7.11 2.90
CA PRO A 388 -26.29 7.34 1.54
C PRO A 388 -25.19 6.33 1.17
N GLU A 389 -25.00 6.12 -0.14
CA GLU A 389 -23.86 5.34 -0.65
C GLU A 389 -22.52 5.96 -0.25
N PHE A 390 -21.55 5.10 0.09
CA PHE A 390 -20.16 5.51 0.22
C PHE A 390 -19.60 5.95 -1.13
N ARG A 391 -18.81 7.03 -1.11
CA ARG A 391 -18.16 7.60 -2.30
C ARG A 391 -16.74 8.03 -1.97
N LEU A 392 -15.86 7.93 -2.95
CA LEU A 392 -14.60 8.65 -2.91
C LEU A 392 -14.86 10.16 -3.06
N PRO A 393 -14.14 11.04 -2.33
CA PRO A 393 -14.23 12.46 -2.58
C PRO A 393 -13.65 12.78 -3.96
N SER A 394 -14.08 13.90 -4.52
CA SER A 394 -13.53 14.49 -5.74
C SER A 394 -12.00 14.55 -5.67
N GLN A 395 -11.34 14.38 -6.81
CA GLN A 395 -9.88 14.46 -6.93
C GLN A 395 -9.32 15.86 -6.62
N ARG A 396 -10.19 16.87 -6.54
CA ARG A 396 -9.86 18.23 -6.12
C ARG A 396 -9.82 18.38 -4.60
N PHE A 397 -10.57 17.54 -3.88
CA PHE A 397 -10.78 17.69 -2.44
C PHE A 397 -9.50 17.42 -1.65
N ASN A 398 -9.11 18.39 -0.81
CA ASN A 398 -8.08 18.26 0.22
C ASN A 398 -6.74 17.68 -0.28
N ARG A 399 -6.28 18.15 -1.44
CA ARG A 399 -5.00 17.78 -2.06
C ARG A 399 -3.86 18.66 -1.56
N ASN A 400 -2.70 18.05 -1.33
CA ASN A 400 -1.44 18.75 -1.02
C ASN A 400 -0.49 18.79 -2.22
N PHE A 401 -0.77 18.02 -3.28
CA PHE A 401 0.05 17.96 -4.48
C PHE A 401 -0.76 18.26 -5.75
N GLY A 402 -0.07 18.71 -6.81
CA GLY A 402 -0.65 18.97 -8.12
C GLY A 402 -1.45 20.27 -8.20
N VAL A 403 -2.27 20.40 -9.25
CA VAL A 403 -2.94 21.68 -9.62
C VAL A 403 -3.93 22.18 -8.57
N TYR A 404 -4.49 21.28 -7.76
CA TYR A 404 -5.48 21.60 -6.71
C TYR A 404 -4.84 21.97 -5.36
N ALA A 405 -3.51 21.83 -5.23
CA ALA A 405 -2.82 22.10 -3.97
C ALA A 405 -3.07 23.54 -3.50
N GLY A 406 -3.33 23.68 -2.20
CA GLY A 406 -3.60 24.97 -1.55
C GLY A 406 -4.96 25.59 -1.86
N GLN A 407 -5.85 24.89 -2.58
CA GLN A 407 -7.22 25.35 -2.82
C GLN A 407 -8.24 24.58 -1.98
N ARG A 408 -9.44 25.14 -1.84
CA ARG A 408 -10.54 24.57 -1.06
C ARG A 408 -11.69 24.15 -1.95
N PHE A 409 -12.05 22.88 -1.81
CA PHE A 409 -13.21 22.29 -2.48
C PHE A 409 -14.06 21.52 -1.48
N SER A 410 -15.35 21.38 -1.79
CA SER A 410 -16.22 20.39 -1.16
C SER A 410 -15.77 18.96 -1.56
N PRO A 411 -16.21 17.90 -0.84
CA PRO A 411 -16.01 16.52 -1.29
C PRO A 411 -16.61 16.23 -2.68
N GLN A 412 -17.56 17.03 -3.16
CA GLN A 412 -18.14 16.94 -4.49
C GLN A 412 -17.27 17.62 -5.57
N GLY A 413 -16.30 18.45 -5.18
CA GLY A 413 -15.39 19.15 -6.08
C GLY A 413 -15.77 20.60 -6.38
N ASP A 414 -16.77 21.14 -5.66
CA ASP A 414 -17.20 22.53 -5.80
C ASP A 414 -16.21 23.45 -5.08
N PRO A 415 -15.76 24.56 -5.69
CA PRO A 415 -14.91 25.52 -5.01
C PRO A 415 -15.65 26.14 -3.82
N VAL A 416 -14.97 26.27 -2.69
CA VAL A 416 -15.47 26.94 -1.48
C VAL A 416 -14.39 27.88 -0.95
N ASP A 417 -14.77 28.89 -0.16
CA ASP A 417 -13.78 29.71 0.53
C ASP A 417 -13.26 29.03 1.82
N GLU A 418 -12.24 29.62 2.44
CA GLU A 418 -11.64 29.09 3.67
C GLU A 418 -12.63 29.08 4.84
N ALA A 419 -13.52 30.07 4.94
CA ALA A 419 -14.48 30.18 6.03
C ALA A 419 -15.53 29.05 5.96
N VAL A 420 -16.05 28.77 4.76
CA VAL A 420 -16.96 27.66 4.48
C VAL A 420 -16.26 26.34 4.72
N PHE A 421 -15.01 26.19 4.26
CA PHE A 421 -14.24 24.96 4.48
C PHE A 421 -14.01 24.71 5.98
N ALA A 422 -13.60 25.74 6.74
CA ALA A 422 -13.41 25.65 8.18
C ALA A 422 -14.71 25.28 8.90
N ALA A 423 -15.82 25.94 8.57
CA ALA A 423 -17.12 25.69 9.18
C ALA A 423 -17.67 24.28 8.88
N ARG A 424 -17.39 23.74 7.69
CA ARG A 424 -17.86 22.40 7.26
C ARG A 424 -16.84 21.29 7.48
N ARG A 425 -15.64 21.61 8.00
CA ARG A 425 -14.55 20.65 8.17
C ARG A 425 -14.98 19.41 8.94
N GLY A 426 -15.71 19.58 10.05
CA GLY A 426 -16.20 18.46 10.87
C GLY A 426 -17.29 17.61 10.20
N VAL A 427 -17.94 18.11 9.15
CA VAL A 427 -18.88 17.34 8.33
C VAL A 427 -18.12 16.47 7.32
N TRP A 428 -16.99 16.97 6.80
CA TRP A 428 -16.27 16.33 5.71
C TRP A 428 -15.12 15.43 6.17
N LEU A 429 -14.46 15.77 7.27
CA LEU A 429 -13.25 15.12 7.76
C LEU A 429 -13.43 14.66 9.21
N PRO A 430 -12.73 13.59 9.66
CA PRO A 430 -12.86 13.07 11.00
C PRO A 430 -12.58 14.14 12.05
N THR A 431 -13.48 14.26 13.03
CA THR A 431 -13.35 15.18 14.15
C THR A 431 -12.53 14.55 15.29
N GLU A 432 -12.20 15.34 16.31
CA GLU A 432 -11.61 14.76 17.53
C GLU A 432 -12.60 13.85 18.26
N GLU A 433 -13.90 14.14 18.19
CA GLU A 433 -14.95 13.28 18.73
C GLU A 433 -14.99 11.91 18.03
N ASP A 434 -14.89 11.88 16.69
CA ASP A 434 -14.77 10.63 15.94
C ASP A 434 -13.57 9.81 16.41
N ARG A 435 -12.41 10.45 16.57
CA ARG A 435 -11.17 9.78 16.99
C ARG A 435 -11.25 9.31 18.43
N ALA A 436 -11.84 10.11 19.32
CA ALA A 436 -12.07 9.75 20.72
C ALA A 436 -13.01 8.56 20.83
N HIS A 437 -14.08 8.53 20.03
CA HIS A 437 -15.00 7.39 19.95
C HIS A 437 -14.29 6.12 19.48
N LEU A 438 -13.49 6.19 18.40
CA LEU A 438 -12.70 5.04 17.94
C LEU A 438 -11.76 4.53 19.03
N ARG A 439 -11.03 5.43 19.71
CA ARG A 439 -10.17 5.03 20.84
C ARG A 439 -10.95 4.38 21.98
N ALA A 440 -12.18 4.84 22.24
CA ALA A 440 -13.02 4.26 23.28
C ALA A 440 -13.50 2.85 22.92
N VAL A 441 -14.00 2.63 21.70
CA VAL A 441 -14.58 1.33 21.30
C VAL A 441 -13.53 0.30 20.87
N GLN A 442 -12.36 0.73 20.37
CA GLN A 442 -11.30 -0.16 19.90
C GLN A 442 -10.36 -0.60 21.04
N GLN A 443 -10.95 -1.22 22.06
CA GLN A 443 -10.20 -1.92 23.12
C GLN A 443 -9.72 -3.30 22.63
N PRO A 444 -8.58 -3.80 23.12
CA PRO A 444 -8.06 -5.11 22.71
C PRO A 444 -8.99 -6.25 23.09
N VAL A 445 -9.19 -7.19 22.17
CA VAL A 445 -9.94 -8.43 22.38
C VAL A 445 -9.08 -9.60 21.93
N LEU A 446 -8.28 -10.13 22.85
CA LEU A 446 -7.23 -11.12 22.56
C LEU A 446 -7.58 -12.54 23.03
N GLY A 447 -8.83 -12.76 23.44
CA GLY A 447 -9.31 -14.10 23.78
C GLY A 447 -9.61 -14.92 22.52
N ARG A 448 -9.23 -16.21 22.54
CA ARG A 448 -9.63 -17.17 21.50
C ARG A 448 -11.15 -17.23 21.37
N GLY A 449 -11.66 -17.32 20.14
CA GLY A 449 -13.09 -17.35 19.84
C GLY A 449 -13.80 -16.00 19.96
N ARG A 450 -13.08 -14.91 20.22
CA ARG A 450 -13.66 -13.58 20.47
C ARG A 450 -13.32 -12.61 19.33
N VAL A 451 -14.22 -11.64 19.13
CA VAL A 451 -14.03 -10.46 18.29
C VAL A 451 -14.63 -9.24 19.00
N ALA A 452 -14.07 -8.06 18.78
CA ALA A 452 -14.55 -6.82 19.36
C ALA A 452 -15.97 -6.45 18.87
N GLY A 453 -16.76 -5.83 19.74
CA GLY A 453 -18.18 -5.53 19.49
C GLY A 453 -18.45 -4.54 18.34
N TRP A 454 -17.45 -3.79 17.89
CA TRP A 454 -17.54 -2.86 16.76
C TRP A 454 -17.26 -3.51 15.40
N LEU A 455 -16.90 -4.80 15.37
CA LEU A 455 -16.45 -5.51 14.17
C LEU A 455 -17.15 -6.86 14.01
N ALA A 456 -17.71 -7.14 12.83
CA ALA A 456 -18.31 -8.44 12.54
C ALA A 456 -17.22 -9.54 12.46
N PRO A 457 -17.53 -10.81 12.77
CA PRO A 457 -16.57 -11.89 12.59
C PRO A 457 -16.18 -12.06 11.11
N PRO A 458 -14.94 -12.51 10.82
CA PRO A 458 -14.54 -12.88 9.47
C PRO A 458 -15.33 -14.11 8.99
N ALA A 459 -15.63 -14.16 7.69
CA ALA A 459 -16.45 -15.23 7.12
C ALA A 459 -15.72 -16.59 7.06
N ARG A 460 -14.38 -16.56 7.02
CA ARG A 460 -13.50 -17.74 6.96
C ARG A 460 -12.22 -17.44 7.74
N GLY A 461 -11.56 -18.48 8.24
CA GLY A 461 -10.23 -18.34 8.79
C GLY A 461 -9.13 -18.47 7.75
N ILE A 462 -7.89 -18.53 8.23
CA ILE A 462 -6.69 -18.53 7.39
C ILE A 462 -6.19 -19.96 7.24
N ASN A 463 -5.76 -20.33 6.03
CA ASN A 463 -5.27 -21.66 5.72
C ASN A 463 -6.25 -22.79 6.13
N SER A 464 -7.55 -22.57 5.85
CA SER A 464 -8.65 -23.49 6.20
C SER A 464 -8.83 -23.77 7.70
N LEU A 465 -8.21 -22.98 8.57
CA LEU A 465 -8.42 -23.04 10.02
C LEU A 465 -9.68 -22.28 10.44
N PRO A 466 -10.23 -22.55 11.63
CA PRO A 466 -11.35 -21.79 12.18
C PRO A 466 -11.09 -20.29 12.24
N ALA A 467 -12.10 -19.48 11.94
CA ALA A 467 -11.95 -18.04 11.78
C ALA A 467 -11.60 -17.31 13.09
N LEU A 468 -12.26 -17.69 14.19
CA LEU A 468 -12.00 -17.14 15.53
C LEU A 468 -11.52 -18.18 16.54
N ASP A 469 -11.86 -19.46 16.35
CA ASP A 469 -11.52 -20.55 17.27
C ASP A 469 -10.20 -21.26 16.92
N PHE A 470 -9.22 -20.49 16.44
CA PHE A 470 -7.84 -20.93 16.27
C PHE A 470 -6.92 -19.94 16.96
N ASP A 471 -5.87 -20.46 17.59
CA ASP A 471 -4.92 -19.65 18.36
C ASP A 471 -3.86 -19.04 17.44
N TYR A 472 -4.26 -18.04 16.64
CA TYR A 472 -3.42 -17.46 15.60
C TYR A 472 -2.14 -16.78 16.14
N VAL A 473 -2.17 -16.33 17.40
CA VAL A 473 -1.04 -15.69 18.09
C VAL A 473 -1.02 -16.20 19.53
N ARG A 474 0.07 -16.89 19.89
CA ARG A 474 0.28 -17.37 21.27
C ARG A 474 0.89 -16.24 22.10
N LEU A 475 0.03 -15.50 22.80
CA LEU A 475 0.35 -14.30 23.56
C LEU A 475 1.08 -14.55 24.88
#